data_AF-T0Z7L7-F1
#
_entry.id   AF-T0Z7L7-F1
#
_cell.length_a   1.000
_cell.length_b   1.000
_cell.length_c   1.000
_cell.angle_alpha   90.00
_cell.angle_beta   90.00
_cell.angle_gamma   90.00
#
_symmetry.space_group_name_H-M   'P 1'
#
loop_
_entity.id
_entity.type
_entity.pdbx_description
1 polymer ?
#
loop_
_entity_poly.entity_id
_entity_poly.type
_entity_poly.pdbx_seq_one_letter_code
_entity_poly.pdbx_strand_id
1 'polypeptide(L)' 'MPTLAADQVKIYEIKRVDVEGAIVIDGFPSVGLVSSIVANYLIDTLEMEQIGIVESPAF' A
#
# COMPACT_ATOMS: atom_id res chain seq x y z
N MET A 1 -20.49 -2.72 9.19
CA MET A 1 -19.42 -3.39 8.42
C MET A 1 -19.02 -4.64 9.19
N PRO A 2 -18.79 -5.79 8.54
CA PRO A 2 -18.40 -7.01 9.26
C PRO A 2 -17.07 -6.75 9.97
N THR A 3 -17.00 -7.09 11.24
CA THR A 3 -15.80 -6.93 12.05
C THR A 3 -14.76 -7.97 11.59
N LEU A 4 -13.64 -7.52 11.03
CA LEU A 4 -12.51 -8.39 10.71
C LEU A 4 -11.99 -9.04 12.01
N ALA A 5 -11.60 -10.31 11.93
CA ALA A 5 -10.95 -10.97 13.07
C ALA A 5 -9.61 -10.29 13.38
N ALA A 6 -9.15 -10.35 14.63
CA ALA A 6 -7.98 -9.59 15.10
C ALA A 6 -6.67 -9.88 14.32
N ASP A 7 -6.57 -11.04 13.68
CA ASP A 7 -5.44 -11.52 12.88
C ASP A 7 -5.69 -11.44 11.37
N GLN A 8 -6.83 -10.89 10.94
CA GLN A 8 -7.24 -10.89 9.54
C GLN A 8 -6.69 -9.68 8.79
N VAL A 9 -5.98 -9.95 7.69
CA VAL A 9 -5.60 -8.94 6.69
C VAL A 9 -6.50 -9.09 5.48
N LYS A 10 -7.01 -7.97 4.97
CA LYS A 10 -7.84 -7.92 3.77
C LYS A 10 -7.31 -6.87 2.81
N ILE A 11 -7.24 -7.24 1.53
CA ILE A 11 -6.87 -6.32 0.45
C ILE A 11 -8.14 -5.96 -0.32
N TYR A 12 -8.38 -4.67 -0.50
CA TYR A 12 -9.45 -4.14 -1.33
C TYR A 12 -8.84 -3.62 -2.63
N GLU A 13 -9.22 -4.22 -3.75
CA GLU A 13 -8.88 -3.71 -5.08
C GLU A 13 -9.83 -2.57 -5.45
N ILE A 14 -9.28 -1.38 -5.71
CA ILE A 14 -10.01 -0.23 -6.23
C ILE A 14 -10.06 -0.30 -7.76
N LYS A 15 -8.93 -0.69 -8.37
CA LYS A 15 -8.79 -0.82 -9.81
C LYS A 15 -7.98 -2.07 -10.12
N ARG A 16 -8.48 -2.88 -11.04
CA ARG A 16 -7.77 -4.07 -11.51
C ARG A 16 -6.69 -3.64 -12.51
N VAL A 17 -5.44 -3.92 -12.18
CA VAL A 17 -4.27 -3.65 -13.01
C VAL A 17 -3.46 -4.93 -13.11
N ASP A 18 -2.91 -5.22 -14.28
CA ASP A 18 -1.97 -6.31 -14.44
C ASP A 18 -0.62 -5.91 -13.83
N VAL A 19 -0.22 -6.65 -12.80
CA VAL A 19 1.02 -6.41 -12.04
C VAL A 19 2.00 -7.57 -12.19
N GLU A 20 1.78 -8.46 -13.15
CA GLU A 20 2.71 -9.56 -13.44
C GLU A 20 4.08 -9.01 -13.84
N GLY A 21 5.12 -9.41 -13.10
CA GLY A 21 6.49 -8.92 -13.31
C GLY A 21 6.79 -7.52 -12.74
N ALA A 22 5.84 -6.88 -12.03
CA ALA A 22 6.07 -5.61 -11.37
C ALA A 22 7.03 -5.73 -10.17
N ILE A 23 7.69 -4.62 -9.83
CA ILE A 23 8.54 -4.49 -8.63
C ILE A 23 7.70 -3.89 -7.50
N VAL A 24 7.70 -4.54 -6.34
CA VAL A 24 7.06 -4.03 -5.12
C VAL A 24 8.07 -3.22 -4.32
N ILE A 25 7.73 -1.99 -3.98
CA ILE A 25 8.49 -1.10 -3.09
C ILE A 25 7.63 -0.84 -1.86
N ASP A 26 8.21 -1.06 -0.68
CA ASP A 26 7.58 -0.75 0.60
C ASP A 26 8.12 0.59 1.15
N GLY A 27 7.20 1.45 1.58
CA GLY A 27 7.44 2.79 2.10
C GLY A 27 7.04 2.97 3.56
N PHE A 28 6.91 1.90 4.36
CA PHE A 28 6.50 2.01 5.76
C PHE A 28 7.36 3.02 6.54
N PRO A 29 6.76 3.82 7.43
CA PRO A 29 7.49 4.81 8.21
C PRO A 29 8.64 4.17 9.01
N SER A 30 9.85 4.70 8.83
CA SER A 30 11.05 4.31 9.59
C SER A 30 11.63 5.50 10.36
N VAL A 31 12.73 5.28 11.10
CA VAL A 31 13.48 6.37 11.73
C VAL A 31 13.86 7.42 10.68
N GLY A 32 13.49 8.67 10.93
CA GLY A 32 13.74 9.80 10.03
C GLY A 32 12.79 9.91 8.83
N LEU A 33 11.77 9.03 8.71
CA LEU A 33 10.71 9.06 7.69
C LEU A 33 11.22 9.01 6.22
N VAL A 34 12.48 8.67 6.01
CA VAL A 34 13.11 8.69 4.67
C VAL A 34 12.38 7.75 3.72
N SER A 35 11.97 6.56 4.19
CA SER A 35 11.22 5.58 3.42
C SER A 35 9.90 6.13 2.88
N SER A 36 9.07 6.73 3.74
CA SER A 36 7.77 7.29 3.34
C SER A 36 7.93 8.52 2.44
N ILE A 37 8.98 9.33 2.64
CA ILE A 37 9.28 10.46 1.73
C ILE A 37 9.64 9.95 0.33
N VAL A 38 10.54 8.95 0.24
CA VAL A 38 10.95 8.38 -1.05
C VAL A 38 9.78 7.68 -1.74
N ALA A 39 8.94 6.94 -1.01
CA ALA A 39 7.76 6.29 -1.57
C ALA A 39 6.77 7.29 -2.17
N ASN A 40 6.44 8.38 -1.43
CA ASN A 40 5.56 9.43 -1.96
C ASN A 40 6.20 10.16 -3.16
N TYR A 41 7.50 10.43 -3.11
CA TYR A 41 8.21 11.03 -4.24
C TYR A 41 8.12 10.17 -5.50
N LEU A 42 8.26 8.84 -5.38
CA LEU A 42 8.13 7.91 -6.50
C LEU A 42 6.69 7.86 -7.03
N ILE A 43 5.70 7.85 -6.14
CA ILE A 43 4.27 7.90 -6.51
C ILE A 43 3.99 9.15 -7.35
N ASP A 44 4.43 10.32 -6.88
CA ASP A 44 4.19 11.59 -7.57
C ASP A 44 4.97 11.68 -8.89
N THR A 45 6.26 11.28 -8.89
CA THR A 45 7.15 11.43 -10.06
C THR A 45 6.79 10.47 -11.19
N LEU A 46 6.29 9.27 -10.85
CA LEU A 46 5.86 8.27 -11.83
C LEU A 46 4.36 8.35 -12.14
N GLU A 47 3.65 9.36 -11.60
CA GLU A 47 2.21 9.57 -11.77
C GLU A 47 1.40 8.30 -11.45
N MET A 48 1.75 7.63 -10.35
CA MET A 48 1.13 6.37 -9.98
C MET A 48 -0.32 6.55 -9.54
N GLU A 49 -1.16 5.59 -9.88
CA GLU A 49 -2.56 5.56 -9.44
C GLU A 49 -2.75 4.61 -8.24
N GLN A 50 -3.67 4.95 -7.34
CA GLN A 50 -4.06 4.06 -6.26
C GLN A 50 -4.92 2.90 -6.79
N ILE A 51 -4.39 1.68 -6.72
CA ILE A 51 -5.06 0.47 -7.22
C ILE A 51 -5.68 -0.40 -6.12
N GLY A 52 -5.32 -0.19 -4.86
CA GLY A 52 -5.87 -0.95 -3.74
C GLY A 52 -5.52 -0.41 -2.35
N ILE A 53 -6.08 -1.05 -1.32
CA ILE A 53 -5.91 -0.72 0.10
C ILE A 53 -5.75 -2.02 0.89
N VAL A 54 -4.88 -2.03 1.89
CA VAL A 54 -4.76 -3.11 2.88
C VAL A 54 -5.45 -2.65 4.18
N GLU A 55 -6.34 -3.48 4.71
CA GLU A 55 -7.03 -3.27 5.99
C GLU A 55 -6.73 -4.45 6.92
N SER A 56 -6.41 -4.15 8.18
CA SER A 56 -6.29 -5.15 9.24
C SER A 56 -6.57 -4.49 10.58
N PRO A 57 -7.30 -5.14 11.51
CA PRO A 57 -7.52 -4.59 12.85
C PRO A 57 -6.26 -4.34 13.69
N ALA A 58 -5.11 -4.88 13.26
CA ALA A 58 -3.84 -4.73 13.95
C ALA A 58 -3.15 -3.36 13.68
N PHE A 59 -3.65 -2.56 12.74
CA PHE A 59 -3.09 -1.28 12.30
C PHE A 59 -4.16 -0.18 12.32
#